data_AF-W2TQZ2-F1
#
_entry.id   AF-W2TQZ2-F1
#
_cell.length_a   1.000
_cell.length_b   1.000
_cell.length_c   1.000
_cell.angle_alpha   90.00
_cell.angle_beta   90.00
_cell.angle_gamma   90.00
#
_symmetry.space_group_name_H-M   'P 1'
#
loop_
_entity.id
_entity.type
_entity.pdbx_description
1 polymer ?
#
loop_
_entity_poly.entity_id
_entity_poly.type
_entity_poly.pdbx_seq_one_letter_code
_entity_poly.pdbx_strand_id
1 'polypeptide(L)'
;MKCKIDPNGSWRTEVSGCVTPDKTVVPVNGEVDIGDHIWECKMNEGGQITLKQKMNKHAACNGHPFDSEWQEKSFQFKCGENGVPKFIGCVTSSGALIKEGEKKSVDGFEMECKKHANGTVTLGVLDRAVDAKCKDSNGKEKNQGLGQ
;
A
#
# COMPACT_ATOMS: atom_id res chain seq x y z
N MET A 1 -23.81 22.31 18.72
CA MET A 1 -24.78 22.02 19.80
C MET A 1 -26.18 22.36 19.31
N LYS A 2 -27.21 21.70 19.83
CA LYS A 2 -28.63 21.96 19.54
C LYS A 2 -29.40 22.17 20.85
N CYS A 3 -30.44 22.99 20.82
CA CYS A 3 -31.37 23.13 21.95
C CYS A 3 -32.50 22.12 21.80
N LYS A 4 -32.80 21.38 22.87
CA LYS A 4 -33.99 20.55 22.99
C LYS A 4 -34.93 21.23 23.96
N ILE A 5 -36.13 21.57 23.50
CA ILE A 5 -37.19 22.19 24.30
C ILE A 5 -38.16 21.08 24.71
N ASP A 6 -38.40 20.94 26.01
CA ASP A 6 -39.35 20.01 26.58
C ASP A 6 -40.77 20.61 26.59
N PRO A 7 -41.84 19.79 26.64
CA PRO A 7 -43.22 20.29 26.56
C PRO A 7 -43.61 21.29 27.66
N ASN A 8 -42.91 21.28 28.79
CA ASN A 8 -43.10 22.22 29.90
C ASN A 8 -42.40 23.58 29.68
N GLY A 9 -41.80 23.80 28.51
CA GLY A 9 -41.06 25.03 28.17
C GLY A 9 -39.62 25.06 28.70
N SER A 10 -39.20 24.05 29.47
CA SER A 10 -37.79 23.86 29.83
C SER A 10 -36.96 23.57 28.58
N TRP A 11 -35.68 23.92 28.58
CA TRP A 11 -34.78 23.58 27.49
C TRP A 11 -33.44 23.10 28.02
N ARG A 12 -32.78 22.24 27.24
CA ARG A 12 -31.43 21.76 27.50
C ARG A 12 -30.58 21.76 26.24
N THR A 13 -29.27 21.87 26.39
CA THR A 13 -28.33 21.72 25.28
C THR A 13 -28.01 20.25 25.07
N GLU A 14 -28.01 19.81 23.82
CA GLU A 14 -27.49 18.51 23.40
C GLU A 14 -26.35 18.72 22.40
N VAL A 15 -25.30 17.91 22.51
CA VAL A 15 -24.24 17.92 21.52
C VAL A 15 -24.77 17.34 20.22
N SER A 16 -24.53 18.05 19.12
CA SER A 16 -25.04 17.70 17.79
C SER A 16 -24.01 16.93 16.96
N GLY A 17 -22.72 17.11 17.24
CA GLY A 17 -21.64 16.45 16.52
C GLY A 17 -20.27 16.82 17.07
N CYS A 18 -19.27 16.09 16.62
CA CYS A 18 -17.85 16.37 16.80
C CYS A 18 -17.36 17.24 15.62
N VAL A 19 -16.30 18.01 15.83
CA VAL A 19 -15.67 18.82 14.77
C VAL A 19 -14.28 18.27 14.51
N THR A 20 -13.99 17.93 13.27
CA THR A 20 -12.68 17.43 12.81
C THR A 20 -11.69 18.59 12.58
N PRO A 21 -10.38 18.33 12.43
CA PRO A 21 -9.39 19.39 12.21
C PRO A 21 -9.63 20.25 10.95
N ASP A 22 -10.23 19.67 9.92
CA ASP A 22 -10.66 20.36 8.69
C ASP A 22 -11.98 21.14 8.86
N LYS A 23 -12.53 21.18 10.08
CA LYS A 23 -13.78 21.85 10.48
C LYS A 23 -15.06 21.17 9.97
N THR A 24 -14.97 19.96 9.43
CA THR A 24 -16.16 19.17 9.09
C THR A 24 -16.87 18.72 10.37
N VAL A 25 -18.22 18.69 10.33
CA VAL A 25 -19.04 18.26 11.47
C VAL A 25 -19.43 16.80 11.29
N VAL A 26 -19.02 15.95 12.22
CA VAL A 26 -19.41 14.53 12.29
C VAL A 26 -20.58 14.39 13.26
N PRO A 27 -21.77 13.95 12.82
CA PRO A 27 -22.94 13.85 13.70
C PRO A 27 -22.71 12.85 14.83
N VAL A 28 -23.29 13.10 16.01
CA VAL A 28 -23.21 12.15 17.14
C VAL A 28 -23.78 10.80 16.72
N ASN A 29 -23.05 9.74 17.05
CA ASN A 29 -23.27 8.34 16.67
C ASN A 29 -23.25 8.10 15.15
N GLY A 30 -22.64 9.00 14.39
CA GLY A 30 -22.39 8.83 12.97
C GLY A 30 -20.91 8.87 12.63
N GLU A 31 -20.66 8.71 11.33
CA GLU A 31 -19.33 8.73 10.74
C GLU A 31 -19.32 9.51 9.42
N VAL A 32 -18.17 10.03 9.05
CA VAL A 32 -17.93 10.76 7.79
C VAL A 32 -16.56 10.38 7.23
N ASP A 33 -16.51 10.15 5.93
CA ASP A 33 -15.27 9.93 5.18
C ASP A 33 -14.64 11.29 4.83
N ILE A 34 -13.40 11.51 5.27
CA ILE A 34 -12.65 12.74 5.01
C ILE A 34 -11.23 12.33 4.58
N GLY A 35 -10.96 12.45 3.28
CA GLY A 35 -9.70 12.02 2.68
C GLY A 35 -9.43 10.53 2.97
N ASP A 36 -8.26 10.25 3.53
CA ASP A 36 -7.82 8.88 3.84
C ASP A 36 -8.40 8.34 5.15
N HIS A 37 -9.30 9.07 5.81
CA HIS A 37 -9.79 8.72 7.14
C HIS A 37 -11.31 8.64 7.21
N ILE A 38 -11.78 7.74 8.08
CA ILE A 38 -13.15 7.70 8.56
C ILE A 38 -13.14 8.30 9.96
N TRP A 39 -13.94 9.34 10.15
CA TRP A 39 -14.11 10.01 11.43
C TRP A 39 -15.44 9.62 12.03
N GLU A 40 -15.42 9.13 13.27
CA GLU A 40 -16.58 8.58 13.96
C GLU A 40 -16.79 9.32 15.29
N CYS A 41 -17.96 9.92 15.48
CA CYS A 41 -18.31 10.64 16.70
C CYS A 41 -19.19 9.74 17.57
N LYS A 42 -18.66 9.15 18.65
CA LYS A 42 -19.43 8.25 19.53
C LYS A 42 -19.78 8.89 20.86
N MET A 43 -21.04 8.76 21.26
CA MET A 43 -21.47 8.95 22.64
C MET A 43 -21.48 7.60 23.37
N ASN A 44 -20.82 7.50 24.52
CA ASN A 44 -20.92 6.32 25.38
C ASN A 44 -22.15 6.40 26.31
N GLU A 45 -22.44 5.31 27.03
CA GLU A 45 -23.59 5.24 27.96
C GLU A 45 -23.51 6.28 29.09
N GLY A 46 -22.30 6.72 29.45
CA GLY A 46 -22.07 7.81 30.42
C GLY A 46 -22.25 9.22 29.85
N GLY A 47 -22.69 9.35 28.59
CA GLY A 47 -22.88 10.65 27.92
C GLY A 47 -21.59 11.33 27.45
N GLN A 48 -20.43 10.70 27.63
CA GLN A 48 -19.15 11.21 27.12
C GLN A 48 -19.09 11.02 25.61
N ILE A 49 -18.66 12.07 24.91
CA ILE A 49 -18.53 12.07 23.46
C ILE A 49 -17.06 11.99 23.08
N THR A 50 -16.74 11.10 22.14
CA THR A 50 -15.39 10.87 21.63
C THR A 50 -15.40 10.95 20.12
N LEU A 51 -14.44 11.71 19.57
CA LEU A 51 -14.12 11.68 18.15
C LEU A 51 -13.03 10.63 17.95
N LYS A 52 -13.33 9.60 17.16
CA LYS A 52 -12.40 8.53 16.79
C LYS A 52 -12.04 8.67 15.32
N GLN A 53 -10.79 8.35 15.01
CA GLN A 53 -10.26 8.34 13.65
C GLN A 53 -9.87 6.91 13.30
N LYS A 54 -10.21 6.47 12.09
CA LYS A 54 -9.81 5.18 11.51
C LYS A 54 -9.31 5.41 10.09
N MET A 55 -8.48 4.51 9.59
CA MET A 55 -8.07 4.54 8.19
C MET A 55 -9.25 4.14 7.29
N ASN A 56 -9.44 4.87 6.19
CA ASN A 56 -10.43 4.51 5.19
C ASN A 56 -9.95 3.25 4.45
N LYS A 57 -10.87 2.35 4.13
CA LYS A 57 -10.59 1.15 3.32
C LYS A 57 -9.96 1.51 1.97
N HIS A 58 -10.35 2.64 1.38
CA HIS A 58 -9.82 3.16 0.12
C HIS A 58 -8.86 4.35 0.31
N ALA A 59 -8.17 4.39 1.45
CA ALA A 59 -7.11 5.36 1.67
C ALA A 59 -6.00 5.24 0.62
N ALA A 60 -5.44 6.38 0.24
CA ALA A 60 -4.28 6.48 -0.63
C ALA A 60 -3.02 5.95 0.06
N CYS A 61 -2.06 5.51 -0.75
CA CYS A 61 -0.76 5.01 -0.32
C CYS A 61 0.31 6.07 -0.61
N ASN A 62 0.77 6.83 0.39
CA ASN A 62 1.79 7.86 0.21
C ASN A 62 1.51 8.82 -0.97
N GLY A 63 0.24 9.18 -1.20
CA GLY A 63 -0.20 10.03 -2.31
C GLY A 63 -0.62 9.27 -3.58
N HIS A 64 -0.45 7.95 -3.65
CA HIS A 64 -0.98 7.12 -4.73
C HIS A 64 -2.44 6.73 -4.43
N PRO A 65 -3.41 7.03 -5.33
CA PRO A 65 -4.81 6.67 -5.11
C PRO A 65 -5.03 5.18 -4.84
N PHE A 66 -6.12 4.84 -4.15
CA PHE A 66 -6.52 3.44 -3.98
C PHE A 66 -6.60 2.72 -5.33
N ASP A 67 -6.15 1.46 -5.35
CA ASP A 67 -6.05 0.59 -6.53
C ASP A 67 -5.08 1.08 -7.63
N SER A 68 -4.43 2.24 -7.49
CA SER A 68 -3.41 2.69 -8.45
C SER A 68 -2.13 1.87 -8.33
N GLU A 69 -1.39 1.80 -9.44
CA GLU A 69 -0.09 1.14 -9.52
C GLU A 69 1.01 2.14 -9.82
N TRP A 70 2.19 1.91 -9.27
CA TRP A 70 3.37 2.72 -9.55
C TRP A 70 4.63 1.88 -9.50
N GLN A 71 5.66 2.39 -10.17
CA GLN A 71 7.00 1.84 -10.12
C GLN A 71 7.87 2.69 -9.20
N GLU A 72 8.59 2.03 -8.29
CA GLU A 72 9.66 2.64 -7.51
C GLU A 72 10.94 1.85 -7.75
N LYS A 73 11.94 2.50 -8.37
CA LYS A 73 13.18 1.84 -8.84
C LYS A 73 12.86 0.66 -9.77
N SER A 74 13.18 -0.56 -9.38
CA SER A 74 12.93 -1.79 -10.14
C SER A 74 11.78 -2.61 -9.56
N PHE A 75 10.90 -1.99 -8.78
CA PHE A 75 9.79 -2.66 -8.10
C PHE A 75 8.46 -2.04 -8.52
N GLN A 76 7.49 -2.89 -8.80
CA GLN A 76 6.11 -2.52 -9.07
C GLN A 76 5.29 -2.69 -7.80
N PHE A 77 4.48 -1.68 -7.47
CA PHE A 77 3.56 -1.69 -6.35
C PHE A 77 2.14 -1.36 -6.79
N LYS A 78 1.18 -1.76 -5.96
CA LYS A 78 -0.24 -1.39 -6.07
C LYS A 78 -0.74 -0.89 -4.72
N CYS A 79 -1.56 0.17 -4.71
CA CYS A 79 -2.16 0.63 -3.47
C CYS A 79 -3.28 -0.31 -3.06
N GLY A 80 -3.10 -0.97 -1.92
CA GLY A 80 -4.08 -1.88 -1.33
C GLY A 80 -5.03 -1.16 -0.37
N GLU A 81 -5.86 -1.97 0.28
CA GLU A 81 -6.79 -1.46 1.28
C GLU A 81 -6.07 -0.80 2.46
N ASN A 82 -6.71 0.19 3.07
CA ASN A 82 -6.21 0.93 4.23
C ASN A 82 -4.89 1.67 3.97
N GLY A 83 -4.64 2.09 2.73
CA GLY A 83 -3.43 2.83 2.37
C GLY A 83 -2.15 2.01 2.47
N VAL A 84 -2.25 0.68 2.37
CA VAL A 84 -1.09 -0.23 2.47
C VAL A 84 -0.58 -0.61 1.07
N PRO A 85 0.65 -0.22 0.69
CA PRO A 85 1.27 -0.66 -0.55
C PRO A 85 1.42 -2.19 -0.59
N LYS A 86 1.02 -2.79 -1.71
CA LYS A 86 1.24 -4.20 -2.02
C LYS A 86 2.34 -4.31 -3.06
N PHE A 87 3.35 -5.11 -2.77
CA PHE A 87 4.38 -5.46 -3.74
C PHE A 87 3.76 -6.35 -4.83
N ILE A 88 3.99 -6.01 -6.11
CA ILE A 88 3.45 -6.74 -7.25
C ILE A 88 4.54 -7.56 -7.95
N GLY A 89 5.75 -7.00 -8.08
CA GLY A 89 6.82 -7.67 -8.78
C GLY A 89 8.03 -6.79 -9.07
N CYS A 90 8.95 -7.35 -9.85
CA CYS A 90 10.20 -6.71 -10.25
C CYS A 90 10.09 -6.27 -11.72
N VAL A 91 10.59 -5.08 -12.02
CA VAL A 91 10.69 -4.54 -13.37
C VAL A 91 12.15 -4.68 -13.83
N THR A 92 12.37 -5.41 -14.93
CA THR A 92 13.70 -5.62 -15.53
C THR A 92 14.22 -4.32 -16.16
N SER A 93 15.51 -4.30 -16.52
CA SER A 93 16.11 -3.17 -17.25
C SER A 93 15.46 -2.92 -18.62
N SER A 94 14.87 -3.94 -19.23
CA SER A 94 14.06 -3.84 -20.45
C SER A 94 12.62 -3.37 -20.22
N GLY A 95 12.21 -3.14 -18.96
CA GLY A 95 10.87 -2.71 -18.60
C GLY A 95 9.86 -3.85 -18.44
N ALA A 96 10.28 -5.12 -18.53
CA ALA A 96 9.39 -6.26 -18.35
C ALA A 96 9.07 -6.47 -16.87
N LEU A 97 7.79 -6.60 -16.55
CA LEU A 97 7.33 -6.98 -15.20
C LEU A 97 7.39 -8.51 -15.03
N ILE A 98 8.00 -8.94 -13.93
CA ILE A 98 8.01 -10.29 -13.39
C ILE A 98 7.28 -10.25 -12.05
N LYS A 99 6.12 -10.91 -11.93
CA LYS A 99 5.33 -10.85 -10.68
C LYS A 99 6.06 -11.54 -9.54
N GLU A 100 5.71 -11.17 -8.31
CA GLU A 100 6.21 -11.84 -7.11
C GLU A 100 5.96 -13.36 -7.19
N GLY A 101 7.03 -14.15 -7.05
CA GLY A 101 7.01 -15.61 -7.14
C GLY A 101 6.94 -16.18 -8.56
N GLU A 102 6.87 -15.32 -9.58
CA GLU A 102 6.86 -15.73 -10.98
C GLU A 102 8.29 -15.93 -11.51
N LYS A 103 8.44 -16.94 -12.37
CA LYS A 103 9.61 -17.14 -13.22
C LYS A 103 9.26 -16.78 -14.65
N LYS A 104 10.07 -15.96 -15.30
CA LYS A 104 9.80 -15.46 -16.63
C LYS A 104 11.08 -15.35 -17.45
N SER A 105 11.03 -15.81 -18.70
CA SER A 105 12.12 -15.59 -19.65
C SER A 105 12.06 -14.16 -20.17
N VAL A 106 13.11 -13.39 -19.91
CA VAL A 106 13.27 -12.00 -20.36
C VAL A 106 14.67 -11.85 -20.94
N ASP A 107 14.77 -11.32 -22.15
CA ASP A 107 16.04 -11.07 -22.84
C ASP A 107 16.98 -12.29 -22.94
N GLY A 108 16.39 -13.49 -23.06
CA GLY A 108 17.14 -14.76 -23.16
C GLY A 108 17.59 -15.36 -21.83
N PHE A 109 17.23 -14.75 -20.69
CA PHE A 109 17.51 -15.26 -19.36
C PHE A 109 16.22 -15.68 -18.65
N GLU A 110 16.23 -16.82 -17.97
CA GLU A 110 15.16 -17.15 -17.03
C GLU A 110 15.38 -16.36 -15.73
N MET A 111 14.41 -15.52 -15.36
CA MET A 111 14.49 -14.64 -14.21
C MET A 111 13.36 -14.91 -13.21
N GLU A 112 13.63 -14.71 -11.92
CA GLU A 112 12.66 -14.84 -10.83
C GLU A 112 12.66 -13.58 -9.96
N CYS A 113 11.46 -13.10 -9.61
CA CYS A 113 11.27 -12.05 -8.63
C CYS A 113 10.77 -12.64 -7.30
N LYS A 114 11.59 -12.61 -6.26
CA LYS A 114 11.27 -13.23 -4.97
C LYS A 114 11.33 -12.23 -3.82
N LYS A 115 10.26 -12.16 -3.04
CA LYS A 115 10.25 -11.50 -1.73
C LYS A 115 10.57 -12.53 -0.64
N HIS A 116 11.54 -12.21 0.20
CA HIS A 116 11.98 -13.04 1.31
C HIS A 116 11.16 -12.73 2.57
N ALA A 117 11.14 -13.67 3.52
CA ALA A 117 10.39 -13.50 4.78
C ALA A 117 10.88 -12.30 5.62
N ASN A 118 12.14 -11.90 5.46
CA ASN A 118 12.71 -10.70 6.09
C ASN A 118 12.33 -9.38 5.36
N GLY A 119 11.52 -9.45 4.32
CA GLY A 119 11.05 -8.30 3.54
C GLY A 119 11.97 -7.87 2.39
N THR A 120 13.15 -8.45 2.23
CA THR A 120 14.02 -8.12 1.09
C THR A 120 13.46 -8.70 -0.20
N VAL A 121 13.76 -8.05 -1.34
CA VAL A 121 13.34 -8.51 -2.67
C VAL A 121 14.58 -8.77 -3.51
N THR A 122 14.61 -9.92 -4.18
CA THR A 122 15.66 -10.30 -5.12
C THR A 122 15.08 -10.53 -6.50
N LEU A 123 15.64 -9.86 -7.50
CA LEU A 123 15.52 -10.23 -8.91
C LEU A 123 16.73 -11.09 -9.26
N GLY A 124 16.52 -12.40 -9.41
CA GLY A 124 17.57 -13.38 -9.69
C GLY A 124 17.48 -13.92 -11.11
N VAL A 125 18.63 -14.17 -11.72
CA VAL A 125 18.71 -15.00 -12.93
C VAL A 125 18.86 -16.45 -12.46
N LEU A 126 17.94 -17.32 -12.88
CA LEU A 126 17.89 -18.73 -12.47
C LEU A 126 18.85 -19.58 -13.28
N ASP A 127 18.86 -19.39 -14.59
CA ASP A 127 19.87 -19.99 -15.44
C ASP A 127 21.11 -19.10 -15.44
N ARG A 128 22.06 -19.44 -14.55
CA ARG A 128 23.45 -19.31 -14.97
C ARG A 128 23.52 -20.08 -16.27
N ALA A 129 23.81 -19.37 -17.36
CA ALA A 129 24.20 -19.96 -18.61
C ALA A 129 25.21 -21.07 -18.32
N VAL A 130 24.73 -22.31 -18.27
CA VAL A 130 25.56 -23.50 -18.06
C VAL A 130 26.58 -23.60 -19.22
N ASP A 131 26.28 -22.88 -20.30
CA ASP A 131 27.09 -22.73 -21.50
C ASP A 131 27.57 -21.28 -21.78
N ALA A 132 27.60 -20.39 -20.78
CA ALA A 132 28.19 -19.06 -21.00
C ALA A 132 29.67 -19.19 -21.33
N LYS A 133 30.02 -18.82 -22.57
CA LYS A 133 31.40 -18.71 -23.04
C LYS A 133 31.86 -17.27 -22.92
N CYS A 134 32.87 -17.02 -22.09
CA CYS A 134 33.55 -15.74 -22.07
C CYS A 134 34.73 -15.75 -23.03
N LYS A 135 34.86 -14.71 -23.86
CA LYS A 135 35.95 -14.56 -24.83
C LYS A 135 36.99 -13.59 -24.27
N ASP A 136 38.24 -14.03 -24.13
CA ASP A 136 39.32 -13.15 -23.66
C ASP A 136 39.77 -12.16 -24.74
N SER A 137 40.67 -11.23 -24.39
CA SER A 137 41.24 -10.23 -25.31
C SER A 137 42.02 -10.83 -26.49
N ASN A 138 42.36 -12.12 -26.42
CA ASN A 138 43.03 -12.87 -27.49
C ASN A 138 42.04 -13.72 -28.32
N GLY A 139 40.74 -13.57 -28.05
CA GLY A 139 39.69 -14.28 -28.78
C GLY A 139 39.45 -15.72 -28.33
N LYS A 140 40.02 -16.15 -27.19
CA LYS A 140 39.87 -17.52 -26.69
C LYS A 140 38.62 -17.63 -25.82
N GLU A 141 37.74 -18.56 -26.15
CA GLU A 141 36.52 -18.84 -25.40
C GLU A 141 36.82 -19.73 -24.18
N LYS A 142 36.29 -19.37 -23.02
CA LYS A 142 36.32 -20.18 -21.80
C LYS A 142 34.90 -20.37 -21.28
N ASN A 143 34.58 -21.59 -20.90
CA ASN A 143 33.32 -21.89 -20.21
C ASN A 143 33.39 -21.33 -18.79
N GLN A 144 32.31 -20.73 -18.33
CA GLN A 144 32.19 -20.29 -16.94
C GLN A 144 32.16 -21.52 -16.02
N GLY A 145 33.31 -21.85 -15.42
CA GLY A 145 33.42 -22.98 -14.50
C GLY A 145 32.65 -22.75 -13.20
N LEU A 146 31.89 -23.76 -12.77
CA LEU A 146 31.32 -23.87 -11.43
C LEU A 146 32.47 -23.93 -10.42
N GLY A 147 32.71 -22.84 -9.68
CA GLY A 147 33.48 -22.91 -8.44
C GLY A 147 32.70 -23.77 -7.45
N GLN A 148 33.24 -24.95 -7.14
CA GLN A 148 32.92 -25.69 -5.91
C GLN A 148 33.57 -24.99 -4.72
#